data_AF-A0A1Y1M5M6-F1
#
_entry.id   AF-A0A1Y1M5M6-F1
#
_cell.length_a   1.000
_cell.length_b   1.000
_cell.length_c   1.000
_cell.angle_alpha   90.00
_cell.angle_beta   90.00
_cell.angle_gamma   90.00
#
_symmetry.space_group_name_H-M   'P 1'
#
loop_
_entity.id
_entity.type
_entity.pdbx_description
1 polymer ?
#
loop_
_entity_poly.entity_id
_entity_poly.type
_entity_poly.pdbx_seq_one_letter_code
_entity_poly.pdbx_strand_id
1 'polypeptide(L)'
;AGSGRFSNNYYSRKLANGECVNRDWLIYSKSKDAVFCFCCKLFSKMPMKLINEGYSDWKHLSNTLSRHEKSTQHIESYKKWIDLEKRLLNLTTIDSKEQRLLEMQVKYWQNVIERLIAIIQFLASQCLAFRGTSTKLFAHNNGNFLQC
;
A
#
# COMPACT_ATOMS: atom_id res chain seq x y z
N ALA A 1 12.15 -9.20 40.48
CA ALA A 1 12.19 -10.31 39.51
C ALA A 1 12.46 -9.71 38.13
N GLY A 2 13.53 -10.11 37.45
CA GLY A 2 14.03 -9.42 36.24
C GLY A 2 13.00 -9.34 35.13
N SER A 3 12.49 -8.13 34.90
CA SER A 3 11.63 -7.76 33.77
C SER A 3 12.45 -7.87 32.49
N GLY A 4 12.36 -9.02 31.80
CA GLY A 4 12.84 -9.11 30.42
C GLY A 4 12.16 -8.02 29.60
N ARG A 5 12.90 -7.39 28.69
CA ARG A 5 12.34 -6.43 27.72
C ARG A 5 12.48 -7.03 26.33
N PHE A 6 11.61 -6.62 25.42
CA PHE A 6 11.77 -6.94 24.02
C PHE A 6 13.15 -6.44 23.51
N SER A 7 13.82 -7.28 22.72
CA SER A 7 15.12 -6.99 22.10
C SER A 7 15.04 -7.21 20.60
N ASN A 8 15.74 -6.38 19.83
CA ASN A 8 15.76 -6.48 18.37
C ASN A 8 16.30 -7.83 17.86
N ASN A 9 17.04 -8.57 18.69
CA ASN A 9 17.53 -9.91 18.35
C ASN A 9 16.39 -10.90 18.04
N TYR A 10 15.18 -10.67 18.55
CA TYR A 10 14.02 -11.52 18.25
C TYR A 10 13.53 -11.40 16.80
N TYR A 11 13.89 -10.32 16.10
CA TYR A 11 13.59 -10.19 14.68
C TYR A 11 14.40 -11.13 13.82
N SER A 12 15.49 -11.73 14.30
CA SER A 12 16.30 -12.64 13.49
C SER A 12 16.33 -14.05 14.10
N ARG A 13 16.49 -15.05 13.24
CA ARG A 13 16.78 -16.42 13.65
C ARG A 13 18.09 -16.89 13.03
N LYS A 14 18.87 -17.64 13.79
CA LYS A 14 19.99 -18.42 13.25
C LYS A 14 19.51 -19.82 12.89
N LEU A 15 19.79 -20.25 11.68
CA LEU A 15 19.55 -21.60 11.20
C LEU A 15 20.72 -22.52 11.57
N ALA A 16 20.50 -23.83 11.49
CA ALA A 16 21.54 -24.83 11.83
C ALA A 16 22.75 -24.78 10.87
N ASN A 17 22.56 -24.27 9.65
CA ASN A 17 23.61 -24.02 8.67
C ASN A 17 24.38 -22.70 8.94
N GLY A 18 24.07 -21.97 10.02
CA GLY A 18 24.71 -20.70 10.37
C GLY A 18 24.07 -19.45 9.74
N GLU A 19 23.13 -19.60 8.81
CA GLU A 19 22.46 -18.47 8.16
C GLU A 19 21.56 -17.72 9.14
N CYS A 20 21.53 -16.39 9.01
CA CYS A 20 20.62 -15.53 9.74
C CYS A 20 19.45 -15.14 8.85
N VAL A 21 18.23 -15.52 9.23
CA VAL A 21 17.00 -15.17 8.50
C VAL A 21 16.20 -14.17 9.30
N ASN A 22 15.70 -13.13 8.63
CA ASN A 22 14.87 -12.11 9.26
C ASN A 22 13.41 -12.57 9.39
N ARG A 23 12.75 -12.15 10.47
CA ARG A 23 11.33 -12.35 10.74
C ARG A 23 10.58 -11.08 10.41
N ASP A 24 10.48 -10.81 9.11
CA ASP A 24 9.78 -9.62 8.59
C ASP A 24 8.32 -9.59 9.02
N TRP A 25 7.76 -10.75 9.38
CA TRP A 25 6.39 -10.95 9.81
C TRP A 25 6.07 -10.59 11.27
N LEU A 26 7.10 -10.39 12.10
CA LEU A 26 6.95 -10.13 13.54
C LEU A 26 6.78 -8.62 13.78
N ILE A 27 5.83 -8.23 14.63
CA ILE A 27 5.62 -6.83 15.02
C ILE A 27 5.59 -6.72 16.54
N TYR A 28 6.27 -5.71 17.09
CA TYR A 28 6.24 -5.39 18.51
C TYR A 28 5.34 -4.17 18.76
N SER A 29 4.44 -4.28 19.74
CA SER A 29 3.59 -3.19 20.19
C SER A 29 4.12 -2.65 21.52
N LYS A 30 4.58 -1.39 21.52
CA LYS A 30 5.03 -0.69 22.73
C LYS A 30 3.92 -0.48 23.76
N SER A 31 2.69 -0.23 23.31
CA SER A 31 1.55 0.03 24.21
C SER A 31 1.08 -1.22 24.94
N LYS A 32 1.19 -2.40 24.31
CA LYS A 32 0.82 -3.69 24.91
C LYS A 32 2.02 -4.45 25.50
N ASP A 33 3.23 -3.94 25.31
CA ASP A 33 4.49 -4.64 25.62
C ASP A 33 4.45 -6.11 25.16
N ALA A 34 4.09 -6.33 23.88
CA ALA A 34 3.84 -7.66 23.34
C ALA A 34 4.14 -7.75 21.84
N VAL A 35 4.48 -8.96 21.36
CA VAL A 35 4.70 -9.23 19.93
C VAL A 35 3.54 -9.96 19.26
N PHE A 36 3.41 -9.74 17.96
CA PHE A 36 2.34 -10.26 17.11
C PHE A 36 2.91 -10.76 15.77
N CYS A 37 2.26 -11.74 15.14
CA CYS A 37 2.48 -12.04 13.71
C CYS A 37 1.37 -11.37 12.91
N PHE A 38 1.71 -10.38 12.10
CA PHE A 38 0.71 -9.67 11.30
C PHE A 38 0.12 -10.57 10.22
N CYS A 39 0.96 -11.45 9.65
CA CYS A 39 0.59 -12.49 8.69
C CYS A 39 -0.65 -13.28 9.10
N CYS A 40 -0.54 -13.95 10.24
CA CYS A 40 -1.59 -14.74 10.83
C CYS A 40 -2.75 -13.86 11.29
N LYS A 41 -2.48 -12.63 11.76
CA LYS A 41 -3.56 -11.71 12.12
C LYS A 41 -4.46 -11.34 10.95
N LEU A 42 -3.90 -11.22 9.75
CA LEU A 42 -4.65 -10.89 8.54
C LEU A 42 -5.30 -12.11 7.89
N PHE A 43 -4.63 -13.27 7.87
CA PHE A 43 -5.03 -14.40 7.03
C PHE A 43 -5.41 -15.68 7.78
N SER A 44 -5.16 -15.76 9.09
CA SER A 44 -5.56 -16.91 9.91
C SER A 44 -7.01 -16.75 10.38
N LYS A 45 -7.75 -17.86 10.39
CA LYS A 45 -9.07 -17.95 11.05
C LYS A 45 -8.97 -18.50 12.47
N MET A 46 -7.82 -19.05 12.85
CA MET A 46 -7.62 -19.71 14.14
C MET A 46 -7.16 -18.71 15.19
N PRO A 47 -7.78 -18.68 16.38
CA PRO A 47 -7.32 -17.84 17.48
C PRO A 47 -5.96 -18.35 17.98
N MET A 48 -4.97 -17.46 18.01
CA MET A 48 -3.66 -17.72 18.62
C MET A 48 -3.26 -16.52 19.48
N LYS A 49 -2.46 -16.76 20.53
CA LYS A 49 -1.95 -15.68 21.40
C LYS A 49 -1.20 -14.61 20.60
N LEU A 50 -0.37 -15.00 19.63
CA LEU A 50 0.36 -14.09 18.74
C LEU A 50 -0.55 -13.26 17.79
N ILE A 51 -1.86 -13.52 17.75
CA ILE A 51 -2.83 -12.82 16.90
C ILE A 51 -3.69 -11.87 17.73
N ASN A 52 -4.32 -12.39 18.79
CA ASN A 52 -5.37 -11.69 19.53
C ASN A 52 -4.79 -10.82 20.65
N GLU A 53 -4.11 -11.45 21.61
CA GLU A 53 -3.66 -10.83 22.85
C GLU A 53 -2.26 -10.21 22.71
N GLY A 54 -1.41 -10.86 21.91
CA GLY A 54 0.03 -10.61 21.86
C GLY A 54 0.79 -11.57 22.76
N TYR A 55 2.08 -11.71 22.50
CA TYR A 55 2.97 -12.55 23.30
C TYR A 55 4.03 -11.71 23.99
N SER A 56 4.10 -11.79 25.33
CA SER A 56 4.99 -10.97 26.16
C SER A 56 5.88 -11.80 27.10
N ASP A 57 5.82 -13.13 27.03
CA ASP A 57 6.72 -14.00 27.80
C ASP A 57 8.11 -14.06 27.13
N TRP A 58 8.93 -13.04 27.40
CA TRP A 58 10.24 -12.85 26.78
C TRP A 58 11.19 -14.02 27.00
N LYS A 59 11.07 -14.74 28.12
CA LYS A 59 11.93 -15.89 28.44
C LYS A 59 11.70 -17.06 27.48
N HIS A 60 10.45 -17.29 27.10
CA HIS A 60 10.06 -18.40 26.22
C HIS A 60 9.80 -17.95 24.77
N LEU A 61 9.95 -16.65 24.46
CA LEU A 61 9.63 -16.09 23.16
C LEU A 61 10.37 -16.78 22.01
N SER A 62 11.69 -17.00 22.13
CA SER A 62 12.48 -17.62 21.07
C SER A 62 11.94 -19.01 20.67
N ASN A 63 11.62 -19.86 21.66
CA ASN A 63 11.07 -21.19 21.42
C ASN A 63 9.66 -21.10 20.82
N THR A 64 8.83 -20.20 21.33
CA THR A 64 7.48 -19.97 20.80
C THR A 64 7.51 -19.49 19.35
N LEU A 65 8.39 -18.55 19.00
CA LEU A 65 8.57 -18.08 17.62
C LEU A 65 9.05 -19.21 16.71
N SER A 66 10.03 -20.01 17.16
CA SER A 66 10.55 -21.18 16.42
C SER A 66 9.48 -22.22 16.12
N ARG A 67 8.58 -22.48 17.06
CA ARG A 67 7.44 -23.37 16.86
C ARG A 67 6.37 -22.74 15.98
N HIS A 68 6.08 -21.45 16.17
CA HIS A 68 5.07 -20.73 15.39
C HIS A 68 5.43 -20.68 13.92
N GLU A 69 6.68 -20.32 13.59
CA GLU A 69 7.13 -20.17 12.20
C GLU A 69 7.17 -21.49 11.41
N LYS A 70 7.18 -22.63 12.12
CA LYS A 70 7.07 -23.98 11.54
C LYS A 70 5.63 -24.50 11.45
N SER A 71 4.66 -23.80 12.04
CA SER A 71 3.27 -24.25 12.04
C SER A 71 2.65 -24.09 10.64
N THR A 72 1.80 -25.04 10.25
CA THR A 72 1.07 -24.99 8.97
C THR A 72 0.27 -23.70 8.82
N GLN A 73 -0.41 -23.29 9.89
CA GLN A 73 -1.19 -22.04 9.93
C GLN A 73 -0.35 -20.81 9.59
N HIS A 74 0.85 -20.71 10.16
CA HIS A 74 1.77 -19.61 9.86
C HIS A 74 2.26 -19.66 8.42
N ILE A 75 2.70 -20.84 7.96
CA ILE A 75 3.22 -21.02 6.60
C ILE A 75 2.16 -20.65 5.55
N GLU A 76 0.91 -21.08 5.72
CA GLU A 76 -0.19 -20.73 4.82
C GLU A 76 -0.51 -19.23 4.85
N SER A 77 -0.56 -18.63 6.06
CA SER A 77 -0.82 -17.20 6.21
C SER A 77 0.29 -16.36 5.60
N TYR A 78 1.55 -16.79 5.76
CA TYR A 78 2.72 -16.13 5.18
C TYR A 78 2.74 -16.26 3.65
N LYS A 79 2.39 -17.44 3.10
CA LYS A 79 2.23 -17.60 1.63
C LYS A 79 1.19 -16.64 1.07
N LYS A 80 0.03 -16.51 1.72
CA LYS A 80 -1.02 -15.55 1.33
C LYS A 80 -0.54 -14.10 1.39
N TRP A 81 0.26 -13.76 2.40
CA TRP A 81 0.89 -12.45 2.50
C TRP A 81 1.82 -12.16 1.32
N ILE A 82 2.77 -13.05 1.03
CA ILE A 82 3.72 -12.88 -0.09
C ILE A 82 2.99 -12.77 -1.43
N ASP A 83 1.94 -13.56 -1.61
CA ASP A 83 1.10 -13.52 -2.80
C ASP A 83 0.31 -12.20 -2.92
N LEU A 84 -0.22 -11.67 -1.81
CA LEU A 84 -0.84 -10.34 -1.79
C LEU A 84 0.19 -9.24 -2.09
N GLU A 85 1.36 -9.27 -1.46
CA GLU A 85 2.43 -8.30 -1.68
C GLU A 85 2.83 -8.23 -3.16
N LYS A 86 2.98 -9.40 -3.81
CA LYS A 86 3.23 -9.48 -5.26
C LYS A 86 2.10 -8.90 -6.09
N ARG A 87 0.83 -9.15 -5.74
CA ARG A 87 -0.31 -8.57 -6.46
C ARG A 87 -0.39 -7.06 -6.32
N LEU A 88 -0.09 -6.52 -5.13
CA LEU A 88 -0.05 -5.09 -4.89
C LEU A 88 1.07 -4.42 -5.72
N LEU A 89 2.26 -5.01 -5.74
CA LEU A 89 3.38 -4.51 -6.55
C LEU A 89 3.09 -4.54 -8.06
N ASN A 90 2.41 -5.59 -8.53
CA ASN A 90 2.11 -5.76 -9.96
C ASN A 90 0.79 -5.14 -10.40
N LEU A 91 0.03 -4.51 -9.48
CA LEU A 91 -1.31 -3.97 -9.75
C LEU A 91 -2.25 -5.03 -10.36
N THR A 92 -2.23 -6.25 -9.83
CA THR A 92 -3.08 -7.38 -10.29
C THR A 92 -4.08 -7.82 -9.23
N THR A 93 -4.40 -6.93 -8.27
CA THR A 93 -5.49 -7.14 -7.31
C THR A 93 -6.85 -7.13 -8.00
N ILE A 94 -7.89 -7.58 -7.29
CA ILE A 94 -9.25 -7.70 -7.86
C ILE A 94 -9.75 -6.34 -8.39
N ASP A 95 -9.36 -5.25 -7.74
CA ASP A 95 -9.70 -3.86 -8.08
C ASP A 95 -8.74 -3.22 -9.11
N SER A 96 -7.78 -3.98 -9.65
CA SER A 96 -6.79 -3.48 -10.61
C SER A 96 -7.42 -2.84 -11.85
N LYS A 97 -8.55 -3.40 -12.32
CA LYS A 97 -9.28 -2.87 -13.47
C LYS A 97 -9.92 -1.52 -13.13
N GLU A 98 -10.54 -1.41 -11.97
CA GLU A 98 -11.16 -0.19 -11.46
C GLU A 98 -10.11 0.90 -11.21
N GLN A 99 -8.98 0.55 -10.59
CA GLN A 99 -7.84 1.45 -10.39
C GLN A 99 -7.33 2.01 -11.73
N ARG A 100 -7.14 1.15 -12.73
CA ARG A 100 -6.72 1.58 -14.07
C ARG A 100 -7.73 2.52 -14.72
N LEU A 101 -9.03 2.26 -14.58
CA LEU A 101 -10.07 3.14 -15.12
C LEU A 101 -10.06 4.51 -14.42
N LEU A 102 -9.88 4.54 -13.10
CA LEU A 102 -9.74 5.78 -12.35
C LEU A 102 -8.51 6.57 -12.80
N GLU A 103 -7.36 5.93 -12.94
CA GLU A 103 -6.13 6.57 -13.43
C GLU A 103 -6.31 7.13 -14.84
N MET A 104 -6.98 6.40 -15.73
CA MET A 104 -7.31 6.88 -17.08
C MET A 104 -8.20 8.13 -17.04
N GLN A 105 -9.18 8.18 -16.16
CA GLN A 105 -10.05 9.35 -15.97
C GLN A 105 -9.27 10.54 -15.40
N VAL A 106 -8.44 10.31 -14.38
CA VAL A 106 -7.57 11.36 -13.80
C VAL A 106 -6.66 11.95 -14.89
N LYS A 107 -6.00 11.08 -15.67
CA LYS A 107 -5.12 11.51 -16.76
C LYS A 107 -5.87 12.26 -17.85
N TYR A 108 -7.08 11.82 -18.21
CA TYR A 108 -7.93 12.52 -19.16
C TYR A 108 -8.22 13.96 -18.68
N TRP A 109 -8.65 14.13 -17.43
CA TRP A 109 -8.96 15.45 -16.88
C TRP A 109 -7.71 16.34 -16.71
N GLN A 110 -6.57 15.76 -16.33
CA GLN A 110 -5.29 16.47 -16.32
C GLN A 110 -4.94 17.01 -17.70
N ASN A 111 -5.00 16.17 -18.75
CA ASN A 111 -4.73 16.59 -20.12
C ASN A 111 -5.71 17.69 -20.60
N VAL A 112 -6.99 17.62 -20.21
CA VAL A 112 -7.97 18.66 -20.52
C VAL A 112 -7.55 19.98 -19.87
N ILE A 113 -7.22 19.98 -18.57
CA ILE A 113 -6.81 21.17 -17.84
C ILE A 113 -5.51 21.76 -18.42
N GLU A 114 -4.51 20.93 -18.72
CA GLU A 114 -3.26 21.37 -19.34
C GLU A 114 -3.50 22.07 -20.69
N ARG A 115 -4.37 21.51 -21.54
CA ARG A 115 -4.76 22.14 -22.80
C ARG A 115 -5.48 23.47 -22.59
N LEU A 116 -6.40 23.54 -21.65
CA LEU A 116 -7.11 24.80 -21.35
C LEU A 116 -6.13 25.88 -20.87
N ILE A 117 -5.19 25.53 -19.99
CA ILE A 117 -4.15 26.44 -19.51
C ILE A 117 -3.27 26.90 -20.69
N ALA A 118 -2.85 25.99 -21.56
CA ALA A 118 -2.04 26.32 -22.73
C ALA A 118 -2.76 27.28 -23.70
N ILE A 119 -4.05 27.05 -23.96
CA ILE A 119 -4.88 27.96 -24.78
C ILE A 119 -4.96 29.35 -24.12
N ILE A 120 -5.21 29.41 -22.80
CA ILE A 120 -5.29 30.68 -22.06
C ILE A 120 -3.97 31.44 -22.14
N GLN A 121 -2.84 30.76 -21.90
CA GLN A 121 -1.51 31.36 -21.96
C GLN A 121 -1.20 31.86 -23.38
N PHE A 122 -1.52 31.09 -24.41
CA PHE A 122 -1.31 31.48 -25.79
C PHE A 122 -2.12 32.74 -26.13
N LEU A 123 -3.43 32.73 -25.90
CA LEU A 123 -4.29 33.89 -26.22
C LEU A 123 -3.90 35.13 -25.43
N ALA A 124 -3.59 34.99 -24.14
CA ALA A 124 -3.15 36.10 -23.31
C ALA A 124 -1.81 36.69 -23.79
N SER A 125 -0.82 35.84 -24.12
CA SER A 125 0.49 36.30 -24.59
C SER A 125 0.45 37.00 -25.95
N GLN A 126 -0.53 36.65 -26.79
CA GLN A 126 -0.78 37.27 -28.10
C GLN A 126 -1.81 38.41 -28.05
N CYS A 127 -2.33 38.77 -26.87
CA CYS A 127 -3.41 39.74 -26.69
C CYS A 127 -4.66 39.46 -27.55
N LEU A 128 -4.93 38.18 -27.82
CA LEU A 128 -6.07 37.75 -28.63
C LEU A 128 -7.35 37.70 -27.79
N ALA A 129 -8.48 38.06 -28.41
CA ALA A 129 -9.78 37.96 -27.75
C ALA A 129 -10.14 36.48 -27.48
N PHE A 130 -10.56 36.18 -26.26
CA PHE A 130 -11.00 34.83 -25.87
C PHE A 130 -12.37 34.49 -26.46
N ARG A 131 -13.27 35.47 -26.48
CA ARG A 131 -14.65 35.36 -26.96
C ARG A 131 -14.79 36.06 -28.31
N GLY A 132 -15.75 35.59 -29.10
CA GLY A 132 -16.18 36.24 -30.33
C GLY A 132 -17.55 36.89 -30.17
N THR A 133 -18.16 37.26 -31.29
CA THR A 133 -19.46 37.95 -31.31
C THR A 133 -20.66 37.01 -31.11
N SER A 134 -20.47 35.71 -31.27
CA SER A 134 -21.51 34.70 -31.04
C SER A 134 -21.27 33.95 -29.74
N THR A 135 -22.33 33.71 -28.96
CA THR A 135 -22.32 32.87 -27.76
C THR A 135 -22.78 31.43 -28.03
N LYS A 136 -23.25 31.14 -29.26
CA LYS A 136 -23.80 29.83 -29.64
C LYS A 136 -22.68 28.85 -29.97
N LEU A 137 -22.56 27.76 -29.21
CA LEU A 137 -21.58 26.68 -29.46
C LEU A 137 -21.62 26.23 -30.91
N PHE A 138 -20.43 26.01 -31.49
CA PHE A 138 -20.21 25.61 -32.89
C PHE A 138 -20.67 26.61 -33.97
N ALA A 139 -21.09 27.82 -33.60
CA ALA A 139 -21.35 28.88 -34.56
C ALA A 139 -20.05 29.55 -35.03
N HIS A 140 -20.09 30.13 -36.24
CA HIS A 140 -19.03 31.00 -36.71
C HIS A 140 -18.80 32.17 -35.73
N ASN A 141 -17.53 32.55 -35.53
CA ASN A 141 -17.12 33.60 -34.58
C ASN A 141 -17.53 33.36 -33.11
N ASN A 142 -17.50 32.12 -32.61
CA ASN A 142 -17.61 31.82 -31.17
C ASN A 142 -16.27 31.93 -30.40
N GLY A 143 -15.37 32.80 -30.87
CA GLY A 143 -14.13 33.14 -30.16
C GLY A 143 -13.00 32.13 -30.31
N ASN A 144 -11.78 32.62 -30.10
CA ASN A 144 -10.55 31.85 -30.31
C ASN A 144 -10.39 30.73 -29.27
N PHE A 145 -10.95 30.88 -28.08
CA PHE A 145 -10.85 29.88 -27.01
C PHE A 145 -11.49 28.53 -27.38
N LEU A 146 -12.53 28.54 -28.23
CA LEU A 146 -13.23 27.33 -28.68
C LEU A 146 -12.76 26.83 -30.05
N GLN A 147 -11.84 27.55 -30.70
CA GLN A 147 -11.29 27.21 -32.01
C GLN A 147 -9.89 26.58 -31.95
N CYS A 148 -9.20 26.73 -30.81
CA CYS A 148 -7.87 26.18 -30.55
C CYS A 148 -7.90 24.77 -29.94
#